data_AF-A0A258TGM8-F1
#
_entry.id   AF-A0A258TGM8-F1
#
_cell.length_a   1.000
_cell.length_b   1.000
_cell.length_c   1.000
_cell.angle_alpha   90.00
_cell.angle_beta   90.00
_cell.angle_gamma   90.00
#
_symmetry.space_group_name_H-M   'P 1'
#
loop_
_entity.id
_entity.type
_entity.pdbx_description
1 polymer ?
#
loop_
_entity_poly.entity_id
_entity_poly.type
_entity_poly.pdbx_seq_one_letter_code
_entity_poly.pdbx_strand_id
1 'polypeptide(L)'
;MAIGYLALAIILAFTFNARARWLRVAGSVIAALGLAMMVLSIILADLDGTFAAVPSSASALHRITPAVLNIQAAIATVAILFLAWSALTQARRPLATALPLRNDETQFGRASRAFHWVIAVLMFCLVPIGLFMAILPEGATERAGFVGAHQSLGLTVLLLVIGRIGWLIVSPPPSALAELTPFERRASRMAHLGLYLALLAFPISGFLLSQGPSIDFYGWAIKPVGEPGLSEAALALHRWVMPILFYAMLVLHIGAVLKRHFGEHDKLAVRRMLR
;
A
#
# COMPACT_ATOMS: atom_id res chain seq x y z
N MET A 1 -6.88 -14.77 7.92
CA MET A 1 -6.42 -14.04 6.72
C MET A 1 -5.64 -12.77 7.07
N ALA A 2 -6.22 -11.79 7.76
CA ALA A 2 -5.57 -10.50 8.09
C ALA A 2 -4.15 -10.61 8.69
N ILE A 3 -3.96 -11.50 9.67
CA ILE A 3 -2.67 -11.72 10.34
C ILE A 3 -1.56 -12.08 9.34
N GLY A 4 -1.87 -12.86 8.30
CA GLY A 4 -0.91 -13.24 7.27
C GLY A 4 -0.39 -12.04 6.47
N TYR A 5 -1.29 -11.13 6.07
CA TYR A 5 -0.91 -9.90 5.38
C TYR A 5 -0.10 -8.95 6.28
N LEU A 6 -0.47 -8.83 7.56
CA LEU A 6 0.31 -8.03 8.52
C LEU A 6 1.71 -8.61 8.72
N ALA A 7 1.82 -9.92 8.91
CA ALA A 7 3.10 -10.60 9.05
C ALA A 7 3.97 -10.41 7.79
N LEU A 8 3.38 -10.55 6.59
CA LEU A 8 4.06 -10.28 5.33
C LEU A 8 4.61 -8.85 5.28
N ALA A 9 3.80 -7.85 5.65
CA ALA A 9 4.23 -6.44 5.66
C ALA A 9 5.40 -6.19 6.61
N ILE A 10 5.37 -6.78 7.81
CA ILE A 10 6.46 -6.66 8.79
C ILE A 10 7.73 -7.34 8.28
N ILE A 11 7.62 -8.55 7.72
CA ILE A 11 8.74 -9.30 7.15
C ILE A 11 9.39 -8.53 6.00
N LEU A 12 8.59 -7.99 5.08
CA LEU A 12 9.08 -7.21 3.95
C LEU A 12 9.75 -5.90 4.40
N ALA A 13 9.14 -5.17 5.35
CA ALA A 13 9.73 -3.96 5.90
C ALA A 13 11.08 -4.23 6.58
N PHE A 14 11.20 -5.33 7.32
CA PHE A 14 12.46 -5.78 7.92
C PHE A 14 13.50 -6.15 6.85
N THR A 15 13.14 -7.03 5.92
CA THR A 15 14.06 -7.57 4.92
C THR A 15 14.57 -6.51 3.96
N PHE A 16 13.75 -5.56 3.51
CA PHE A 16 14.21 -4.44 2.66
C PHE A 16 15.24 -3.53 3.35
N ASN A 17 15.22 -3.47 4.68
CA ASN A 17 16.11 -2.64 5.48
C ASN A 17 17.25 -3.43 6.13
N ALA A 18 17.37 -4.73 5.83
CA ALA A 18 18.36 -5.60 6.44
C ALA A 18 19.80 -5.26 6.03
N ARG A 19 20.71 -5.40 6.99
CA ARG A 19 22.15 -5.23 6.77
C ARG A 19 22.71 -6.30 5.83
N ALA A 20 22.31 -7.54 6.08
CA ALA A 20 22.73 -8.69 5.31
C ALA A 20 22.09 -8.69 3.93
N ARG A 21 22.90 -8.89 2.88
CA ARG A 21 22.41 -8.90 1.49
C ARG A 21 21.43 -10.03 1.22
N TRP A 22 21.65 -11.22 1.79
CA TRP A 22 20.80 -12.39 1.59
C TRP A 22 19.39 -12.15 2.14
N LEU A 23 19.25 -11.40 3.24
CA LEU A 23 17.94 -11.00 3.76
C LEU A 23 17.21 -10.06 2.80
N ARG A 24 17.91 -9.11 2.18
CA ARG A 24 17.27 -8.20 1.20
C ARG A 24 16.89 -8.92 -0.10
N VAL A 25 17.71 -9.88 -0.54
CA VAL A 25 17.38 -10.80 -1.64
C VAL A 25 16.14 -11.60 -1.29
N ALA A 26 16.09 -12.22 -0.10
CA ALA A 26 14.92 -12.96 0.38
C ALA A 26 13.67 -12.07 0.40
N GLY A 27 13.77 -10.83 0.90
CA GLY A 27 12.67 -9.86 0.87
C GLY A 27 12.16 -9.58 -0.53
N SER A 28 13.07 -9.41 -1.51
CA SER A 28 12.69 -9.16 -2.91
C SER A 28 11.98 -10.38 -3.52
N VAL A 29 12.44 -11.59 -3.21
CA VAL A 29 11.80 -12.85 -3.64
C VAL A 29 10.43 -13.03 -2.99
N ILE A 30 10.31 -12.82 -1.67
CA ILE A 30 9.04 -12.92 -0.94
C ILE A 30 8.02 -11.91 -1.50
N ALA A 31 8.44 -10.68 -1.78
CA ALA A 31 7.59 -9.67 -2.39
C ALA A 31 7.12 -10.10 -3.80
N ALA A 32 8.02 -10.66 -4.61
CA ALA A 32 7.69 -11.16 -5.95
C ALA A 32 6.69 -12.32 -5.88
N LEU A 33 6.85 -13.26 -4.93
CA LEU A 33 5.91 -14.36 -4.71
C LEU A 33 4.54 -13.86 -4.27
N GLY A 34 4.49 -12.86 -3.36
CA GLY A 34 3.23 -12.23 -2.95
C GLY A 34 2.49 -11.57 -4.11
N LEU A 35 3.21 -10.86 -4.98
CA LEU A 35 2.64 -10.29 -6.21
C LEU A 35 2.19 -11.38 -7.19
N ALA A 36 2.98 -12.45 -7.36
CA ALA A 36 2.63 -13.55 -8.25
C ALA A 36 1.34 -14.26 -7.80
N MET A 37 1.16 -14.45 -6.49
CA MET A 37 -0.06 -14.99 -5.92
C MET A 37 -1.27 -14.09 -6.22
N MET A 38 -1.12 -12.77 -6.09
CA MET A 38 -2.17 -11.81 -6.44
C MET A 38 -2.51 -11.86 -7.94
N VAL A 39 -1.49 -11.85 -8.81
CA VAL A 39 -1.67 -11.96 -10.27
C VAL A 39 -2.41 -13.25 -10.64
N LEU A 40 -1.98 -14.38 -10.07
CA LEU A 40 -2.63 -15.68 -10.29
C LEU A 40 -4.09 -15.66 -9.84
N SER A 41 -4.38 -15.07 -8.68
CA SER A 41 -5.75 -14.96 -8.17
C SER A 41 -6.66 -14.15 -9.10
N ILE A 42 -6.14 -13.08 -9.72
CA ILE A 42 -6.91 -12.25 -10.66
C ILE A 42 -7.15 -13.01 -11.96
N ILE A 43 -6.13 -13.71 -12.50
CA ILE A 43 -6.27 -14.55 -13.69
C ILE A 43 -7.29 -15.67 -13.44
N LEU A 44 -7.27 -16.32 -12.28
CA LEU A 44 -8.26 -17.34 -11.95
C LEU A 44 -9.67 -16.78 -11.92
N ALA A 45 -9.88 -15.57 -11.38
CA ALA A 45 -11.18 -14.90 -11.36
C ALA A 45 -11.71 -14.52 -12.77
N ASP A 46 -10.82 -14.29 -13.74
CA ASP A 46 -11.19 -14.16 -15.15
C ASP A 46 -11.61 -15.52 -15.74
N LEU A 47 -10.88 -16.59 -15.41
CA LEU A 47 -11.08 -17.92 -15.99
C LEU A 47 -12.27 -18.69 -15.41
N ASP A 48 -12.57 -18.51 -14.12
CA ASP A 48 -13.66 -19.22 -13.43
C ASP A 48 -15.02 -18.53 -13.57
N GLY A 49 -15.07 -17.39 -14.26
CA GLY A 49 -16.30 -16.63 -14.51
C GLY A 49 -16.66 -15.64 -13.41
N THR A 50 -15.87 -15.50 -12.34
CA THR A 50 -16.13 -14.53 -11.25
C THR A 50 -16.30 -13.11 -11.79
N PHE A 51 -15.43 -12.66 -12.69
CA PHE A 51 -15.56 -11.32 -13.29
C PHE A 51 -16.66 -11.24 -14.34
N ALA A 52 -16.93 -12.33 -15.07
CA ALA A 52 -18.01 -12.40 -16.05
C ALA A 52 -19.40 -12.35 -15.40
N ALA A 53 -19.51 -12.74 -14.12
CA ALA A 53 -20.75 -12.70 -13.35
C ALA A 53 -21.20 -11.29 -12.93
N VAL A 54 -20.39 -10.25 -13.16
CA VAL A 54 -20.75 -8.86 -12.84
C VAL A 54 -21.96 -8.41 -13.70
N PRO A 55 -23.10 -8.03 -13.09
CA PRO A 55 -24.29 -7.67 -13.86
C PRO A 55 -24.10 -6.40 -14.69
N SER A 56 -24.69 -6.34 -15.88
CA SER A 56 -24.72 -5.14 -16.72
C SER A 56 -25.47 -3.97 -16.06
N SER A 57 -26.41 -4.27 -15.17
CA SER A 57 -27.15 -3.30 -14.35
C SER A 57 -26.34 -2.74 -13.17
N ALA A 58 -25.17 -3.31 -12.85
CA ALA A 58 -24.33 -2.82 -11.76
C ALA A 58 -23.83 -1.39 -12.04
N SER A 59 -23.41 -0.68 -10.99
CA SER A 59 -22.88 0.68 -11.14
C SER A 59 -21.65 0.72 -12.06
N ALA A 60 -21.39 1.87 -12.69
CA ALA A 60 -20.26 2.02 -13.61
C ALA A 60 -18.91 1.62 -12.98
N LEU A 61 -18.68 1.99 -11.71
CA LEU A 61 -17.48 1.61 -10.97
C LEU A 61 -17.35 0.09 -10.82
N HIS A 62 -18.44 -0.57 -10.44
CA HIS A 62 -18.45 -2.02 -10.27
C HIS A 62 -18.12 -2.71 -11.59
N ARG A 63 -18.71 -2.25 -12.71
CA ARG A 63 -18.44 -2.79 -14.05
C ARG A 63 -16.99 -2.65 -14.50
N ILE A 64 -16.30 -1.55 -14.13
CA ILE A 64 -14.88 -1.36 -14.50
C ILE A 64 -13.91 -2.03 -13.50
N THR A 65 -14.38 -2.49 -12.34
CA THR A 65 -13.51 -3.04 -11.29
C THR A 65 -12.69 -4.24 -11.77
N PRO A 66 -13.25 -5.22 -12.52
CA PRO A 66 -12.45 -6.28 -13.15
C PRO A 66 -11.31 -5.77 -14.03
N ALA A 67 -11.56 -4.72 -14.83
CA ALA A 67 -10.54 -4.13 -15.68
C ALA A 67 -9.44 -3.44 -14.86
N VAL A 68 -9.81 -2.75 -13.77
CA VAL A 68 -8.85 -2.14 -12.84
C VAL A 68 -7.96 -3.20 -12.18
N LEU A 69 -8.54 -4.32 -11.73
CA LEU A 69 -7.79 -5.45 -11.17
C LEU A 69 -6.83 -6.06 -12.22
N ASN A 70 -7.29 -6.24 -13.46
CA ASN A 70 -6.44 -6.71 -14.55
C ASN A 70 -5.26 -5.77 -14.87
N ILE A 71 -5.49 -4.45 -14.85
CA ILE A 71 -4.42 -3.45 -14.97
C ILE A 71 -3.42 -3.57 -13.81
N GLN A 72 -3.91 -3.78 -12.58
CA GLN A 72 -3.03 -4.03 -11.44
C GLN A 72 -2.20 -5.32 -11.62
N ALA A 73 -2.81 -6.39 -12.14
CA ALA A 73 -2.10 -7.64 -12.41
C ALA A 73 -0.98 -7.46 -13.46
N ALA A 74 -1.25 -6.69 -14.53
CA ALA A 74 -0.23 -6.36 -15.53
C ALA A 74 0.93 -5.55 -14.93
N ILE A 75 0.63 -4.51 -14.16
CA ILE A 75 1.65 -3.72 -13.45
C ILE A 75 2.45 -4.59 -12.46
N ALA A 76 1.77 -5.45 -11.71
CA ALA A 76 2.39 -6.37 -10.77
C ALA A 76 3.32 -7.37 -11.48
N THR A 77 2.97 -7.81 -12.68
CA THR A 77 3.84 -8.68 -13.51
C THR A 77 5.15 -8.00 -13.87
N VAL A 78 5.10 -6.73 -14.28
CA VAL A 78 6.31 -5.93 -14.52
C VAL A 78 7.11 -5.74 -13.22
N ALA A 79 6.42 -5.49 -12.10
CA ALA A 79 7.07 -5.36 -10.79
C ALA A 79 7.74 -6.66 -10.32
N ILE A 80 7.20 -7.83 -10.64
CA ILE A 80 7.82 -9.13 -10.36
C ILE A 80 9.15 -9.26 -11.11
N LEU A 81 9.18 -8.92 -12.41
CA LEU A 81 10.42 -8.92 -13.20
C LEU A 81 11.44 -7.94 -12.63
N PHE A 82 10.99 -6.75 -12.22
CA PHE A 82 11.82 -5.76 -11.56
C PHE A 82 12.40 -6.27 -10.23
N LEU A 83 11.59 -6.93 -9.41
CA LEU A 83 12.03 -7.52 -8.13
C LEU A 83 13.02 -8.67 -8.33
N ALA A 84 12.81 -9.49 -9.36
CA ALA A 84 13.76 -10.54 -9.75
C ALA A 84 15.11 -9.94 -10.16
N TRP A 85 15.11 -8.92 -11.03
CA TRP A 85 16.31 -8.17 -11.38
C TRP A 85 16.97 -7.53 -10.14
N SER A 86 16.17 -6.90 -9.27
CA SER A 86 16.63 -6.30 -8.02
C SER A 86 17.29 -7.33 -7.10
N ALA A 87 16.72 -8.53 -6.96
CA ALA A 87 17.29 -9.62 -6.18
C ALA A 87 18.68 -10.03 -6.72
N LEU A 88 18.81 -10.20 -8.04
CA LEU A 88 20.09 -10.53 -8.68
C LEU A 88 21.16 -9.45 -8.47
N THR A 89 20.78 -8.18 -8.59
CA THR A 89 21.72 -7.06 -8.36
C THR A 89 22.12 -6.95 -6.89
N GLN A 90 21.20 -7.17 -5.96
CA GLN A 90 21.46 -7.10 -4.53
C GLN A 90 22.36 -8.23 -4.02
N ALA A 91 22.29 -9.42 -4.63
CA ALA A 91 23.16 -10.55 -4.31
C ALA A 91 24.66 -10.20 -4.47
N ARG A 92 24.97 -9.25 -5.37
CA ARG A 92 26.33 -8.80 -5.67
C ARG A 92 26.77 -7.57 -4.84
N ARG A 93 25.87 -6.96 -4.06
CA ARG A 93 26.20 -5.76 -3.27
C ARG A 93 26.96 -6.11 -1.98
N PRO A 94 27.81 -5.18 -1.48
CA PRO A 94 28.44 -5.33 -0.18
C PRO A 94 27.41 -5.30 0.96
N LEU A 95 27.85 -5.69 2.16
CA LEU A 95 27.08 -5.46 3.38
C LEU A 95 26.87 -3.96 3.57
N ALA A 96 25.64 -3.58 3.87
CA ALA A 96 25.33 -2.18 4.11
C ALA A 96 25.73 -1.76 5.53
N THR A 97 25.89 -0.46 5.76
CA THR A 97 26.21 0.13 7.08
C THR A 97 25.03 0.03 8.04
N ALA A 98 25.26 0.10 9.35
CA ALA A 98 24.14 0.12 10.30
C ALA A 98 23.34 1.42 10.13
N LEU A 99 22.01 1.32 10.09
CA LEU A 99 21.14 2.51 10.10
C LEU A 99 20.89 2.92 11.56
N PRO A 100 20.91 4.21 11.89
CA PRO A 100 20.48 4.70 13.20
C PRO A 100 19.01 4.36 13.46
N LEU A 101 18.61 4.40 14.74
CA LEU A 101 17.19 4.22 15.09
C LEU A 101 16.34 5.38 14.55
N ARG A 102 16.77 6.59 14.89
CA ARG A 102 16.19 7.88 14.50
C ARG A 102 16.76 8.36 13.17
N ASN A 103 16.03 9.25 12.52
CA ASN A 103 16.50 10.06 11.41
C ASN A 103 17.65 10.99 11.86
N ASP A 104 18.51 11.32 10.92
CA ASP A 104 19.53 12.36 11.03
C ASP A 104 19.37 13.37 9.88
N GLU A 105 20.26 14.36 9.78
CA GLU A 105 20.18 15.44 8.79
C GLU A 105 20.23 14.94 7.33
N THR A 106 20.82 13.76 7.12
CA THR A 106 21.18 13.21 5.81
C THR A 106 20.33 12.00 5.40
N GLN A 107 19.81 11.21 6.35
CA GLN A 107 19.11 9.96 6.06
C GLN A 107 17.99 9.63 7.04
N PHE A 108 17.02 8.86 6.52
CA PHE A 108 15.99 8.24 7.36
C PHE A 108 16.54 7.06 8.14
N GLY A 109 16.23 7.01 9.43
CA GLY A 109 16.55 5.92 10.34
C GLY A 109 15.64 4.70 10.13
N ARG A 110 15.99 3.58 10.79
CA ARG A 110 15.30 2.29 10.60
C ARG A 110 13.81 2.35 10.97
N ALA A 111 13.43 3.14 11.99
CA ALA A 111 12.05 3.22 12.44
C ALA A 111 11.16 3.91 11.39
N SER A 112 11.60 5.04 10.83
CA SER A 112 10.87 5.74 9.76
C SER A 112 10.73 4.87 8.50
N ARG A 113 11.78 4.14 8.13
CA ARG A 113 11.73 3.20 7.00
C ARG A 113 10.79 2.02 7.29
N ALA A 114 10.79 1.49 8.51
CA ALA A 114 9.87 0.42 8.91
C ALA A 114 8.40 0.87 8.83
N PHE A 115 8.05 2.01 9.44
CA PHE A 115 6.70 2.58 9.30
C PHE A 115 6.30 2.75 7.83
N HIS A 116 7.19 3.31 7.01
CA HIS A 116 6.93 3.51 5.60
C HIS A 116 6.63 2.19 4.87
N TRP A 117 7.49 1.19 5.01
CA TRP A 117 7.34 -0.07 4.28
C TRP A 117 6.19 -0.93 4.79
N VAL A 118 5.93 -0.98 6.09
CA VAL A 118 4.76 -1.70 6.62
C VAL A 118 3.48 -1.08 6.04
N ILE A 119 3.34 0.26 6.12
CA ILE A 119 2.16 0.95 5.56
C ILE A 119 2.07 0.73 4.05
N ALA A 120 3.18 0.86 3.31
CA ALA A 120 3.17 0.71 1.86
C ALA A 120 2.74 -0.71 1.43
N VAL A 121 3.29 -1.75 2.05
CA VAL A 121 2.91 -3.14 1.76
C VAL A 121 1.45 -3.39 2.11
N LEU A 122 0.99 -2.93 3.28
CA LEU A 122 -0.41 -3.07 3.68
C LEU A 122 -1.36 -2.36 2.69
N MET A 123 -1.00 -1.18 2.19
CA MET A 123 -1.78 -0.49 1.17
C MET A 123 -1.82 -1.26 -0.16
N PHE A 124 -0.69 -1.84 -0.58
CA PHE A 124 -0.65 -2.70 -1.77
C PHE A 124 -1.49 -3.98 -1.62
N CYS A 125 -1.73 -4.46 -0.40
CA CYS A 125 -2.67 -5.55 -0.16
C CYS A 125 -4.12 -5.05 -0.07
N LEU A 126 -4.38 -3.96 0.65
CA LEU A 126 -5.72 -3.43 0.92
C LEU A 126 -6.48 -3.03 -0.33
N VAL A 127 -5.80 -2.36 -1.28
CA VAL A 127 -6.45 -1.86 -2.50
C VAL A 127 -7.03 -3.01 -3.35
N PRO A 128 -6.27 -4.04 -3.78
CA PRO A 128 -6.83 -5.16 -4.53
C PRO A 128 -7.87 -5.95 -3.71
N ILE A 129 -7.66 -6.14 -2.41
CA ILE A 129 -8.66 -6.79 -1.54
C ILE A 129 -9.99 -6.02 -1.56
N GLY A 130 -9.94 -4.70 -1.42
CA GLY A 130 -11.13 -3.84 -1.40
C GLY A 130 -11.90 -3.85 -2.73
N LEU A 131 -11.18 -3.91 -3.85
CA LEU A 131 -11.77 -4.06 -5.17
C LEU A 131 -12.37 -5.45 -5.38
N PHE A 132 -11.65 -6.50 -4.99
CA PHE A 132 -12.09 -7.88 -5.18
C PHE A 132 -13.33 -8.21 -4.34
N MET A 133 -13.35 -7.83 -3.05
CA MET A 133 -14.51 -8.05 -2.19
C MET A 133 -15.77 -7.30 -2.65
N ALA A 134 -15.60 -6.24 -3.45
CA ALA A 134 -16.72 -5.49 -4.02
C ALA A 134 -17.38 -6.24 -5.19
N ILE A 135 -16.64 -7.12 -5.89
CA ILE A 135 -17.15 -7.96 -6.99
C ILE A 135 -17.89 -9.18 -6.44
N LEU A 136 -17.39 -9.75 -5.33
CA LEU A 136 -17.96 -10.97 -4.77
C LEU A 136 -19.44 -10.81 -4.38
N PRO A 137 -20.29 -11.83 -4.62
CA PRO A 137 -21.71 -11.79 -4.28
C PRO A 137 -21.97 -11.51 -2.81
N GLU A 138 -23.04 -10.77 -2.53
CA GLU A 138 -23.48 -10.56 -1.15
C GLU A 138 -23.90 -11.88 -0.50
N GLY A 139 -23.33 -12.20 0.66
CA GLY A 139 -23.57 -13.47 1.36
C GLY A 139 -22.56 -14.59 1.05
N ALA A 140 -21.68 -14.44 0.06
CA ALA A 140 -20.63 -15.43 -0.20
C ALA A 140 -19.67 -15.57 1.01
N THR A 141 -19.40 -16.80 1.44
CA THR A 141 -18.56 -17.08 2.61
C THR A 141 -17.15 -16.50 2.47
N GLU A 142 -16.58 -16.59 1.27
CA GLU A 142 -15.26 -16.03 0.94
C GLU A 142 -15.23 -14.49 1.05
N ARG A 143 -16.31 -13.80 0.70
CA ARG A 143 -16.45 -12.34 0.84
C ARG A 143 -16.32 -11.92 2.29
N ALA A 144 -16.93 -12.66 3.22
CA ALA A 144 -16.84 -12.35 4.65
C ALA A 144 -15.39 -12.34 5.15
N GLY A 145 -14.58 -13.31 4.70
CA GLY A 145 -13.16 -13.38 5.02
C GLY A 145 -12.36 -12.18 4.52
N PHE A 146 -12.60 -11.75 3.26
CA PHE A 146 -11.94 -10.57 2.70
C PHE A 146 -12.39 -9.26 3.36
N VAL A 147 -13.68 -9.12 3.67
CA VAL A 147 -14.21 -7.94 4.36
C VAL A 147 -13.59 -7.80 5.75
N GLY A 148 -13.56 -8.87 6.54
CA GLY A 148 -12.93 -8.84 7.87
C GLY A 148 -11.43 -8.54 7.81
N ALA A 149 -10.74 -9.11 6.82
CA ALA A 149 -9.33 -8.78 6.57
C ALA A 149 -9.14 -7.31 6.18
N HIS A 150 -9.98 -6.77 5.31
CA HIS A 150 -9.91 -5.38 4.86
C HIS A 150 -10.15 -4.40 6.03
N GLN A 151 -11.16 -4.67 6.87
CA GLN A 151 -11.45 -3.88 8.07
C GLN A 151 -10.29 -3.88 9.06
N SER A 152 -9.79 -5.07 9.40
CA SER A 152 -8.67 -5.24 10.34
C SER A 152 -7.39 -4.53 9.88
N LEU A 153 -7.03 -4.72 8.61
CA LEU A 153 -5.83 -4.12 8.02
C LEU A 153 -6.00 -2.60 7.85
N GLY A 154 -7.19 -2.11 7.49
CA GLY A 154 -7.48 -0.69 7.37
C GLY A 154 -7.32 0.05 8.70
N LEU A 155 -7.87 -0.49 9.78
CA LEU A 155 -7.66 0.03 11.14
C LEU A 155 -6.18 -0.02 11.55
N THR A 156 -5.48 -1.10 11.19
CA THR A 156 -4.04 -1.21 11.43
C THR A 156 -3.26 -0.10 10.73
N VAL A 157 -3.58 0.21 9.47
CA VAL A 157 -2.97 1.32 8.72
C VAL A 157 -3.25 2.66 9.40
N LEU A 158 -4.48 2.91 9.86
CA LEU A 158 -4.81 4.14 10.59
C LEU A 158 -3.91 4.34 11.81
N LEU A 159 -3.79 3.31 12.65
CA LEU A 159 -2.94 3.34 13.84
C LEU A 159 -1.45 3.55 13.49
N LEU A 160 -0.96 2.87 12.45
CA LEU A 160 0.42 3.00 11.98
C LEU A 160 0.71 4.40 11.42
N VAL A 161 -0.25 5.03 10.72
CA VAL A 161 -0.09 6.37 10.17
C VAL A 161 -0.05 7.41 11.29
N ILE A 162 -0.93 7.29 12.30
CA ILE A 162 -0.89 8.13 13.49
C ILE A 162 0.46 7.98 14.21
N GLY A 163 0.90 6.75 14.44
CA GLY A 163 2.20 6.45 15.04
C GLY A 163 3.37 7.01 14.22
N ARG A 164 3.30 6.93 12.88
CA ARG A 164 4.30 7.50 11.98
C ARG A 164 4.35 9.02 12.06
N ILE A 165 3.21 9.69 12.13
CA ILE A 165 3.14 11.16 12.29
C ILE A 165 3.78 11.55 13.63
N GLY A 166 3.38 10.90 14.72
CA GLY A 166 4.01 11.11 16.04
C GLY A 166 5.51 10.86 16.03
N TRP A 167 5.96 9.79 15.35
CA TRP A 167 7.38 9.48 15.20
C TRP A 167 8.15 10.57 14.44
N LEU A 168 7.57 11.15 13.39
CA LEU A 168 8.21 12.23 12.63
C LEU A 168 8.32 13.56 13.40
N ILE A 169 7.54 13.74 14.46
CA ILE A 169 7.71 14.87 15.39
C ILE A 169 8.95 14.67 16.26
N VAL A 170 9.13 13.47 16.81
CA VAL A 170 10.28 13.13 17.68
C VAL A 170 11.56 12.87 16.88
N SER A 171 11.41 12.47 15.61
CA SER A 171 12.50 12.19 14.68
C SER A 171 12.21 12.87 13.33
N PRO A 172 12.50 14.17 13.20
CA PRO A 172 12.23 14.94 11.99
C PRO A 172 12.83 14.30 10.73
N PRO A 173 12.19 14.47 9.55
CA PRO A 173 12.74 13.95 8.32
C PRO A 173 14.06 14.66 7.94
N PRO A 174 15.01 13.96 7.29
CA PRO A 174 16.21 14.58 6.74
C PRO A 174 15.88 15.72 5.79
N SER A 175 16.81 16.65 5.67
CA SER A 175 16.69 17.84 4.82
C SER A 175 16.28 17.48 3.38
N ALA A 176 15.54 18.38 2.73
CA ALA A 176 15.17 18.18 1.33
C ALA A 176 16.44 18.17 0.46
N LEU A 177 16.45 17.33 -0.58
CA LEU A 177 17.55 17.29 -1.53
C LEU A 177 17.78 18.70 -2.11
N ALA A 178 19.01 19.20 -2.03
CA ALA A 178 19.36 20.55 -2.46
C ALA A 178 19.08 20.76 -3.96
N GLU A 179 19.21 19.68 -4.74
CA GLU A 179 19.10 19.64 -6.20
C GLU A 179 17.66 19.73 -6.75
N LEU A 180 16.63 19.76 -5.89
CA LEU A 180 15.24 19.84 -6.36
C LEU A 180 14.91 21.25 -6.88
N THR A 181 14.43 21.32 -8.12
CA THR A 181 13.84 22.53 -8.68
C THR A 181 12.63 23.00 -7.84
N PRO A 182 12.23 24.28 -7.89
CA PRO A 182 11.06 24.77 -7.14
C PRO A 182 9.79 23.99 -7.44
N PHE A 183 9.59 23.58 -8.70
CA PHE A 183 8.45 22.78 -9.13
C PHE A 183 8.47 21.37 -8.51
N GLU A 184 9.60 20.66 -8.61
CA GLU A 184 9.74 19.31 -8.04
C GLU A 184 9.59 19.32 -6.52
N ARG A 185 10.08 20.36 -5.86
CA ARG A 185 9.90 20.55 -4.41
C ARG A 185 8.43 20.72 -4.04
N ARG A 186 7.66 21.51 -4.81
CA ARG A 186 6.22 21.68 -4.60
C ARG A 186 5.45 20.39 -4.90
N ALA A 187 5.74 19.74 -6.02
CA ALA A 187 5.10 18.48 -6.42
C ALA A 187 5.36 17.38 -5.38
N SER A 188 6.59 17.26 -4.88
CA SER A 188 6.94 16.31 -3.83
C SER A 188 6.14 16.57 -2.55
N ARG A 189 6.02 17.84 -2.10
CA ARG A 189 5.21 18.19 -0.92
C ARG A 189 3.74 17.85 -1.12
N MET A 190 3.18 18.17 -2.28
CA MET A 190 1.78 17.88 -2.60
C MET A 190 1.51 16.38 -2.65
N ALA A 191 2.39 15.59 -3.26
CA ALA A 191 2.25 14.13 -3.30
C ALA A 191 2.30 13.53 -1.89
N HIS A 192 3.24 13.95 -1.04
CA HIS A 192 3.30 13.47 0.34
C HIS A 192 2.04 13.88 1.13
N LEU A 193 1.60 15.13 1.04
CA LEU A 193 0.40 15.60 1.72
C LEU A 193 -0.84 14.82 1.25
N GLY A 194 -1.02 14.67 -0.06
CA GLY A 194 -2.13 13.92 -0.63
C GLY A 194 -2.13 12.45 -0.21
N LEU A 195 -0.96 11.81 -0.14
CA LEU A 195 -0.83 10.45 0.38
C LEU A 195 -1.18 10.35 1.87
N TYR A 196 -0.71 11.29 2.72
CA TYR A 196 -1.09 11.29 4.13
C TYR A 196 -2.59 11.51 4.33
N LEU A 197 -3.19 12.41 3.55
CA LEU A 197 -4.63 12.62 3.56
C LEU A 197 -5.38 11.34 3.15
N ALA A 198 -4.97 10.67 2.06
CA ALA A 198 -5.57 9.41 1.64
C ALA A 198 -5.42 8.31 2.71
N LEU A 199 -4.22 8.17 3.29
CA LEU A 199 -3.91 7.16 4.31
C LEU A 199 -4.74 7.32 5.60
N LEU A 200 -5.15 8.54 5.93
CA LEU A 200 -6.07 8.80 7.06
C LEU A 200 -7.54 8.67 6.63
N ALA A 201 -7.90 9.28 5.51
CA ALA A 201 -9.28 9.38 5.07
C ALA A 201 -9.87 8.05 4.61
N PHE A 202 -9.09 7.14 4.00
CA PHE A 202 -9.56 5.79 3.65
C PHE A 202 -10.10 5.02 4.86
N PRO A 203 -9.30 4.74 5.91
CA PRO A 203 -9.80 3.96 7.03
C PRO A 203 -10.86 4.70 7.85
N ILE A 204 -10.79 6.03 7.96
CA ILE A 204 -11.85 6.82 8.62
C ILE A 204 -13.17 6.70 7.87
N SER A 205 -13.16 6.90 6.55
CA SER A 205 -14.37 6.74 5.72
C SER A 205 -14.89 5.30 5.73
N GLY A 206 -14.02 4.29 5.75
CA GLY A 206 -14.42 2.88 5.88
C GLY A 206 -15.06 2.57 7.24
N PHE A 207 -14.53 3.16 8.32
CA PHE A 207 -15.10 3.05 9.67
C PHE A 207 -16.49 3.68 9.76
N LEU A 208 -16.67 4.88 9.17
CA LEU A 208 -17.95 5.58 9.12
C LEU A 208 -18.97 4.92 8.19
N LEU A 209 -18.49 4.25 7.13
CA LEU A 209 -19.33 3.49 6.20
C LEU A 209 -19.88 2.20 6.83
N SER A 210 -19.26 1.69 7.88
CA SER A 210 -19.63 0.38 8.43
C SER A 210 -21.01 0.42 9.09
N GLN A 211 -22.03 -0.11 8.40
CA GLN A 211 -23.42 -0.21 8.85
C GLN A 211 -23.79 -1.61 9.40
N GLY A 212 -22.85 -2.56 9.38
CA GLY A 212 -23.05 -3.91 9.92
C GLY A 212 -23.10 -3.92 11.46
N PRO A 213 -23.43 -5.07 12.08
CA PRO A 213 -23.52 -5.17 13.55
C PRO A 213 -22.19 -4.89 14.26
N SER A 214 -21.06 -5.13 13.58
CA SER A 214 -19.72 -4.88 14.08
C SER A 214 -18.71 -4.73 12.96
N ILE A 215 -17.57 -4.10 13.29
CA ILE A 215 -16.34 -4.07 12.49
C ILE A 215 -15.41 -5.14 13.05
N ASP A 216 -14.87 -6.01 12.19
CA ASP A 216 -13.89 -7.00 12.61
C ASP A 216 -12.50 -6.38 12.77
N PHE A 217 -11.90 -6.59 13.94
CA PHE A 217 -10.52 -6.24 14.23
C PHE A 217 -9.78 -7.47 14.77
N TYR A 218 -9.30 -8.32 13.87
CA TYR A 218 -8.63 -9.58 14.17
C TYR A 218 -9.48 -10.52 15.05
N GLY A 219 -10.78 -10.64 14.75
CA GLY A 219 -11.73 -11.44 15.50
C GLY A 219 -12.43 -10.70 16.64
N TRP A 220 -12.00 -9.47 16.95
CA TRP A 220 -12.66 -8.62 17.94
C TRP A 220 -13.75 -7.80 17.26
N ALA A 221 -14.97 -7.87 17.80
CA ALA A 221 -16.08 -7.06 17.32
C ALA A 221 -15.99 -5.64 17.88
N ILE A 222 -15.78 -4.66 17.01
CA ILE A 222 -15.81 -3.24 17.35
C ILE A 222 -17.17 -2.67 16.96
N LYS A 223 -17.81 -1.94 17.88
CA LYS A 223 -19.07 -1.24 17.61
C LYS A 223 -18.81 -0.12 16.58
N PRO A 224 -19.53 -0.07 15.45
CA PRO A 224 -19.43 1.05 14.53
C PRO A 224 -19.97 2.33 15.18
N VAL A 225 -19.42 3.48 14.79
CA VAL A 225 -19.88 4.81 15.25
C VAL A 225 -20.57 5.61 14.15
N GLY A 226 -20.78 5.01 12.96
CA GLY A 226 -21.38 5.67 11.82
C GLY A 226 -22.86 5.95 12.05
N GLU A 227 -23.28 7.21 11.91
CA GLU A 227 -24.68 7.61 11.88
C GLU A 227 -25.25 7.44 10.45
N PRO A 228 -26.56 7.16 10.27
CA PRO A 228 -27.14 6.90 8.95
C PRO A 228 -26.85 7.98 7.90
N GLY A 229 -26.84 9.26 8.28
CA GLY A 229 -26.57 10.40 7.38
C GLY A 229 -25.11 10.55 6.95
N LEU A 230 -24.16 9.96 7.68
CA LEU A 230 -22.73 9.98 7.33
C LEU A 230 -22.36 8.89 6.32
N SER A 231 -23.22 7.89 6.14
CA SER A 231 -22.92 6.68 5.38
C SER A 231 -22.73 6.94 3.88
N GLU A 232 -23.58 7.76 3.25
CA GLU A 232 -23.52 8.08 1.81
C GLU A 232 -22.28 8.91 1.46
N ALA A 233 -21.97 9.93 2.25
CA ALA A 233 -20.76 10.74 2.05
C ALA A 233 -19.50 9.89 2.28
N ALA A 234 -19.50 9.04 3.31
CA ALA A 234 -18.40 8.11 3.57
C ALA A 234 -18.23 7.08 2.45
N LEU A 235 -19.33 6.55 1.90
CA LEU A 235 -19.35 5.66 0.75
C LEU A 235 -18.73 6.34 -0.47
N ALA A 236 -19.17 7.56 -0.78
CA ALA A 236 -18.64 8.34 -1.89
C ALA A 236 -17.13 8.60 -1.74
N LEU A 237 -16.72 9.01 -0.55
CA LEU A 237 -15.32 9.28 -0.22
C LEU A 237 -14.46 8.02 -0.37
N HIS A 238 -14.88 6.91 0.24
CA HIS A 238 -14.11 5.66 0.30
C HIS A 238 -14.03 4.96 -1.06
N ARG A 239 -15.12 4.92 -1.82
CA ARG A 239 -15.19 4.18 -3.10
C ARG A 239 -14.77 4.99 -4.32
N TRP A 240 -14.83 6.32 -4.28
CA TRP A 240 -14.59 7.15 -5.47
C TRP A 240 -13.44 8.12 -5.29
N VAL A 241 -13.57 9.04 -4.32
CA VAL A 241 -12.64 10.17 -4.20
C VAL A 241 -11.27 9.71 -3.77
N MET A 242 -11.21 8.84 -2.75
CA MET A 242 -9.93 8.38 -2.19
C MET A 242 -9.13 7.48 -3.14
N PRO A 243 -9.73 6.51 -3.87
CA PRO A 243 -8.99 5.74 -4.88
C PRO A 243 -8.37 6.62 -5.97
N ILE A 244 -9.11 7.57 -6.52
CA ILE A 244 -8.60 8.48 -7.57
C ILE A 244 -7.43 9.31 -7.03
N LEU A 245 -7.61 9.94 -5.87
CA LEU A 245 -6.56 10.72 -5.21
C LEU A 245 -5.32 9.85 -4.94
N PHE A 246 -5.53 8.66 -4.39
CA PHE A 246 -4.44 7.75 -4.03
C PHE A 246 -3.66 7.31 -5.26
N TYR A 247 -4.31 6.84 -6.33
CA TYR A 247 -3.59 6.44 -7.54
C TYR A 247 -2.84 7.60 -8.17
N ALA A 248 -3.45 8.79 -8.26
CA ALA A 248 -2.78 9.98 -8.78
C ALA A 248 -1.52 10.31 -7.96
N MET A 249 -1.65 10.37 -6.64
CA MET A 249 -0.52 10.70 -5.76
C MET A 249 0.53 9.58 -5.72
N LEU A 250 0.11 8.32 -5.83
CA LEU A 250 1.01 7.16 -5.88
C LEU A 250 1.83 7.14 -7.17
N VAL A 251 1.20 7.41 -8.33
CA VAL A 251 1.91 7.55 -9.62
C VAL A 251 2.90 8.69 -9.56
N LEU A 252 2.51 9.85 -9.02
CA LEU A 252 3.44 10.97 -8.83
C LEU A 252 4.60 10.60 -7.89
N HIS A 253 4.31 9.90 -6.79
CA HIS A 253 5.30 9.50 -5.80
C HIS A 253 6.32 8.49 -6.36
N ILE A 254 5.85 7.38 -6.93
CA ILE A 254 6.71 6.34 -7.50
C ILE A 254 7.38 6.85 -8.77
N GLY A 255 6.64 7.54 -9.63
CA GLY A 255 7.15 8.12 -10.87
C GLY A 255 8.27 9.11 -10.65
N ALA A 256 8.20 9.97 -9.62
CA ALA A 256 9.29 10.86 -9.25
C ALA A 256 10.56 10.08 -8.85
N VAL A 257 10.42 9.02 -8.05
CA VAL A 257 11.55 8.18 -7.64
C VAL A 257 12.17 7.46 -8.84
N LEU A 258 11.35 6.92 -9.74
CA LEU A 258 11.81 6.24 -10.95
C LEU A 258 12.49 7.20 -11.94
N LYS A 259 11.91 8.38 -12.18
CA LYS A 259 12.49 9.44 -13.03
C LYS A 259 13.89 9.80 -12.54
N ARG A 260 14.04 10.05 -11.24
CA ARG A 260 15.35 10.40 -10.66
C ARG A 260 16.35 9.26 -10.80
N HIS A 261 15.93 8.03 -10.51
CA HIS A 261 16.84 6.88 -10.53
C HIS A 261 17.32 6.51 -11.94
N PHE A 262 16.40 6.46 -12.91
CA PHE A 262 16.68 5.96 -14.26
C PHE A 262 16.95 7.06 -15.29
N GLY A 263 16.30 8.21 -15.17
CA GLY A 263 16.48 9.33 -16.09
C GLY A 263 17.62 10.26 -15.67
N GLU A 264 17.64 10.67 -14.40
CA GLU A 264 18.66 11.60 -13.87
C GLU A 264 19.88 10.87 -13.28
N HIS A 265 19.85 9.54 -13.24
CA HIS A 265 20.85 8.68 -12.60
C HIS A 265 21.15 9.01 -11.12
N ASP A 266 20.24 9.75 -10.46
CA ASP A 266 20.32 10.07 -9.04
C ASP A 266 19.80 8.89 -8.20
N LYS A 267 20.74 8.23 -7.53
CA LYS A 267 20.46 7.09 -6.66
C LYS A 267 20.04 7.50 -5.25
N LEU A 268 20.18 8.77 -4.86
CA LEU A 268 19.88 9.26 -3.52
C LEU A 268 18.40 9.11 -3.19
N ALA A 269 17.52 9.45 -4.14
CA ALA A 269 16.07 9.36 -3.95
C ALA A 269 15.62 7.95 -3.48
N VAL A 270 16.11 6.90 -4.13
CA VAL A 270 15.82 5.50 -3.78
C VAL A 270 16.48 5.11 -2.45
N ARG A 271 17.74 5.53 -2.22
CA ARG A 271 18.52 5.19 -1.02
C ARG A 271 17.96 5.75 0.29
N ARG A 272 17.05 6.73 0.21
CA ARG A 272 16.33 7.25 1.38
C ARG A 272 15.41 6.21 2.02
N MET A 273 14.86 5.27 1.23
CA MET A 273 13.95 4.23 1.73
C MET A 273 14.46 2.80 1.52
N LEU A 274 15.44 2.58 0.62
CA LEU A 274 16.06 1.28 0.34
C LEU A 274 17.57 1.29 0.58
N ARG A 275 18.21 0.12 0.60
CA ARG A 275 19.67 -0.08 0.76
C ARG A 275 20.34 -0.51 -0.54
#